data_AF-A0A1M5UR88-F1
#
_entry.id   AF-A0A1M5UR88-F1
#
_cell.length_a   1.000
_cell.length_b   1.000
_cell.length_c   1.000
_cell.angle_alpha   90.00
_cell.angle_beta   90.00
_cell.angle_gamma   90.00
#
_symmetry.space_group_name_H-M   'P 1'
#
loop_
_entity.id
_entity.type
_entity.pdbx_description
1 polymer ?
#
loop_
_entity_poly.entity_id
_entity_poly.type
_entity_poly.pdbx_seq_one_letter_code
_entity_poly.pdbx_strand_id
1 'polypeptide(L)'
;MRNIKNTKKKGYGASDLREVSNNPEWTRKDFARARPFAEALPELAASIRKGRGPNKAPTKKLVSLRLSRQVLEAYKAKGPNWQSRIDEDLRRINKIK
;
A
#
# COMPACT_ATOMS: atom_id res chain seq x y z
N MET A 1 4.35 15.16 13.01
CA MET A 1 3.30 14.38 12.31
C MET A 1 3.46 14.54 10.80
N ARG A 2 3.49 13.47 10.01
CA ARG A 2 3.58 13.55 8.54
C ARG A 2 2.18 13.71 7.96
N ASN A 3 1.90 14.88 7.39
CA ASN A 3 0.64 15.20 6.72
C ASN A 3 0.66 14.61 5.30
N ILE A 4 0.05 13.45 5.11
CA ILE A 4 -0.02 12.81 3.79
C ILE A 4 -1.17 13.46 3.02
N LYS A 5 -0.84 14.36 2.08
CA LYS A 5 -1.82 14.92 1.14
C LYS A 5 -2.40 13.78 0.30
N ASN A 6 -3.69 13.48 0.46
CA ASN A 6 -4.40 12.47 -0.32
C ASN A 6 -4.75 13.04 -1.70
N THR A 7 -3.78 13.09 -2.61
CA THR A 7 -4.04 13.44 -4.01
C THR A 7 -4.72 12.24 -4.68
N LYS A 8 -6.03 12.36 -4.95
CA LYS A 8 -6.73 11.39 -5.80
C LYS A 8 -6.02 11.35 -7.15
N LYS A 9 -5.32 10.24 -7.45
CA LYS A 9 -4.74 10.02 -8.77
C LYS A 9 -5.87 10.00 -9.79
N LYS A 10 -5.79 10.83 -10.83
CA LYS A 10 -6.68 10.77 -11.99
C LYS A 10 -6.47 9.41 -12.66
N GLY A 11 -7.52 8.57 -12.69
CA GLY A 11 -7.48 7.30 -13.41
C GLY A 11 -7.48 7.52 -14.92
N TYR A 12 -7.19 6.46 -15.68
CA TYR A 12 -7.33 6.47 -17.14
C TYR A 12 -8.82 6.48 -17.52
N GLY A 13 -9.19 7.32 -18.49
CA GLY A 13 -10.54 7.44 -19.04
C GLY A 13 -10.71 6.71 -20.37
N ALA A 14 -11.96 6.67 -20.87
CA ALA A 14 -12.28 5.99 -22.13
C ALA A 14 -11.55 6.58 -23.35
N SER A 15 -11.19 7.87 -23.31
CA SER A 15 -10.39 8.50 -24.37
C SER A 15 -8.96 7.97 -24.40
N ASP A 16 -8.33 7.80 -23.23
CA ASP A 16 -6.97 7.26 -23.11
C ASP A 16 -6.91 5.81 -23.65
N LEU A 17 -7.97 5.03 -23.43
CA LEU A 17 -8.06 3.64 -23.93
C LEU A 17 -8.28 3.57 -25.45
N ARG A 18 -9.02 4.52 -26.03
CA ARG A 18 -9.21 4.59 -27.48
C ARG A 18 -7.92 4.95 -28.22
N GLU A 19 -7.12 5.83 -27.64
CA GLU A 19 -5.83 6.26 -28.21
C GLU A 19 -4.87 5.08 -28.43
N VAL A 20 -4.88 4.10 -27.54
CA VAL A 20 -4.00 2.91 -27.60
C VAL A 20 -4.64 1.67 -28.21
N SER A 21 -5.88 1.79 -28.70
CA SER A 21 -6.67 0.64 -29.17
C SER A 21 -6.14 0.00 -30.45
N ASN A 22 -5.31 0.71 -31.20
CA ASN A 22 -4.70 0.27 -32.46
C ASN A 22 -3.38 -0.49 -32.29
N ASN A 23 -3.01 -0.90 -31.06
CA ASN A 23 -1.78 -1.65 -30.84
C ASN A 23 -1.83 -3.02 -31.55
N PRO A 24 -0.85 -3.36 -32.42
CA PRO A 24 -0.86 -4.62 -33.15
C PRO A 24 -0.65 -5.83 -32.22
N GLU A 25 -1.14 -6.99 -32.66
CA GLU A 25 -0.90 -8.27 -31.98
C GLU A 25 0.59 -8.61 -31.98
N TRP A 26 1.07 -9.12 -30.85
CA TRP A 26 2.47 -9.51 -30.70
C TRP A 26 2.73 -10.84 -31.43
N THR A 27 3.67 -10.83 -32.35
CA THR A 27 4.07 -12.03 -33.09
C THR A 27 5.19 -12.79 -32.37
N ARG A 28 5.45 -14.04 -32.77
CA ARG A 28 6.60 -14.81 -32.26
C ARG A 28 7.95 -14.11 -32.47
N LYS A 29 8.08 -13.31 -33.55
CA LYS A 29 9.30 -12.54 -33.83
C LYS A 29 9.48 -11.37 -32.84
N ASP A 30 8.39 -10.83 -32.30
CA ASP A 30 8.43 -9.76 -31.31
C ASP A 30 8.91 -10.29 -29.96
N PHE A 31 8.42 -11.45 -29.55
CA PHE A 31 8.91 -12.14 -28.35
C PHE A 31 10.37 -12.57 -28.47
N ALA A 32 10.81 -13.03 -29.65
CA ALA A 32 12.20 -13.39 -29.88
C ALA A 32 13.17 -12.20 -29.73
N ARG A 33 12.70 -10.96 -29.96
CA ARG A 33 13.47 -9.72 -29.79
C ARG A 33 13.31 -9.09 -28.41
N ALA A 34 12.39 -9.60 -27.58
CA ALA A 34 12.14 -9.04 -26.27
C ALA A 34 13.36 -9.23 -25.34
N ARG A 35 13.66 -8.22 -24.53
CA ARG A 35 14.73 -8.25 -23.53
C ARG A 35 14.13 -8.16 -22.13
N PRO A 36 14.79 -8.75 -21.12
CA PRO A 36 14.36 -8.56 -19.73
C PRO A 36 14.26 -7.08 -19.37
N PHE A 37 13.22 -6.71 -18.63
CA PHE A 37 12.97 -5.31 -18.23
C PHE A 37 14.19 -4.66 -17.57
N ALA A 38 14.91 -5.41 -16.73
CA ALA A 38 16.11 -4.93 -16.05
C ALA A 38 17.29 -4.63 -16.98
N GLU A 39 17.34 -5.27 -18.16
CA GLU A 39 18.34 -4.97 -19.19
C GLU A 39 17.92 -3.81 -20.08
N ALA A 40 16.63 -3.76 -20.43
CA ALA A 40 16.10 -2.71 -21.30
C ALA A 40 16.06 -1.34 -20.60
N LEU A 41 15.82 -1.31 -19.28
CA LEU A 41 15.65 -0.09 -18.48
C LEU A 41 16.37 -0.23 -17.13
N PRO A 42 17.72 -0.21 -17.10
CA PRO A 42 18.50 -0.51 -15.90
C PRO A 42 18.29 0.48 -14.76
N GLU A 43 18.21 1.79 -15.04
CA GLU A 43 18.00 2.83 -14.03
C GLU A 43 16.62 2.71 -13.36
N LEU A 44 15.58 2.46 -14.15
CA LEU A 44 14.22 2.28 -13.65
C LEU A 44 14.08 0.97 -12.87
N ALA A 45 14.72 -0.10 -13.32
CA ALA A 45 14.76 -1.35 -12.58
C ALA A 45 15.46 -1.20 -11.22
N ALA A 46 16.53 -0.41 -11.15
CA ALA A 46 17.22 -0.10 -9.90
C ALA A 46 16.34 0.74 -8.94
N SER A 47 15.56 1.68 -9.47
CA SER A 47 14.66 2.52 -8.64
C SER A 47 13.44 1.74 -8.13
N ILE A 48 12.87 0.82 -8.93
CA ILE A 48 11.71 0.00 -8.57
C ILE A 48 12.09 -1.12 -7.59
N ARG A 49 13.30 -1.70 -7.65
CA ARG A 49 13.76 -2.72 -6.69
C ARG A 49 13.74 -2.23 -5.23
N LYS A 50 13.77 -0.92 -4.99
CA LYS A 50 13.59 -0.33 -3.65
C LYS A 50 12.13 -0.33 -3.16
N GLY A 51 11.16 -0.51 -4.06
CA GLY A 51 9.74 -0.17 -3.85
C GLY A 51 8.88 -1.25 -3.18
N ARG A 52 9.31 -2.52 -3.15
CA ARG A 52 8.61 -3.55 -2.39
C ARG A 52 9.62 -4.31 -1.54
N GLY A 53 9.83 -3.79 -0.33
CA GLY A 53 10.54 -4.53 0.71
C GLY A 53 9.87 -5.89 0.94
N PRO A 54 10.56 -6.83 1.60
CA PRO A 54 9.96 -8.10 2.01
C PRO A 54 8.59 -7.82 2.61
N ASN A 55 7.60 -8.63 2.24
CA ASN A 55 6.23 -8.54 2.73
C ASN A 55 6.30 -8.62 4.26
N LYS A 56 6.44 -7.47 4.93
CA LYS A 56 6.67 -7.42 6.37
C LYS A 56 5.46 -8.10 6.96
N ALA A 57 5.70 -9.15 7.75
CA ALA A 57 4.63 -9.78 8.51
C ALA A 57 3.79 -8.66 9.16
N PRO A 58 2.45 -8.79 9.19
CA PRO A 58 1.60 -7.75 9.75
C PRO A 58 2.17 -7.30 11.09
N THR A 59 2.52 -6.02 11.20
CA THR A 59 3.14 -5.48 12.42
C THR A 59 2.20 -5.56 13.63
N LYS A 60 0.92 -5.79 13.38
CA LYS A 60 -0.13 -6.03 14.36
C LYS A 60 -0.79 -7.38 14.10
N LYS A 61 -1.01 -8.16 15.15
CA LYS A 61 -1.79 -9.41 15.10
C LYS A 61 -3.21 -9.11 15.55
N LEU A 62 -4.20 -9.60 14.81
CA LEU A 62 -5.59 -9.59 15.26
C LEU A 62 -5.74 -10.65 16.37
N VAL A 63 -6.13 -10.22 17.56
CA VAL A 63 -6.40 -11.11 18.70
C VAL A 63 -7.79 -10.84 19.26
N SER A 64 -8.45 -11.87 19.79
CA SER A 64 -9.72 -11.73 20.50
C SER A 64 -9.44 -11.31 21.94
N LEU A 65 -9.63 -10.02 22.24
CA LEU A 65 -9.44 -9.44 23.58
C LEU A 65 -10.78 -8.90 24.10
N ARG A 66 -11.12 -9.24 25.36
CA ARG A 66 -12.28 -8.67 26.04
C ARG A 66 -11.85 -7.41 26.79
N LEU A 67 -12.56 -6.30 26.55
CA LEU A 67 -12.38 -5.02 27.23
C LEU A 67 -13.68 -4.66 27.97
N SER A 68 -13.58 -3.89 29.05
CA SER A 68 -14.78 -3.40 29.73
C SER A 68 -15.57 -2.47 28.82
N ARG A 69 -16.90 -2.40 29.04
CA ARG A 69 -17.79 -1.55 28.24
C ARG A 69 -17.39 -0.08 28.30
N GLN A 70 -17.04 0.42 29.48
CA GLN A 70 -16.62 1.80 29.68
C GLN A 70 -15.38 2.16 28.84
N VAL A 71 -14.40 1.25 28.74
CA VAL A 71 -13.22 1.44 27.89
C VAL A 71 -13.62 1.49 26.41
N LEU A 72 -14.46 0.56 25.96
CA LEU A 72 -14.91 0.54 24.55
C LEU A 72 -15.63 1.84 24.17
N GLU A 73 -16.57 2.30 24.99
CA GLU A 73 -17.32 3.54 24.73
C GLU A 73 -16.38 4.75 24.71
N ALA A 74 -15.49 4.87 25.70
CA ALA A 74 -14.56 5.99 25.79
C ALA A 74 -13.62 6.09 24.57
N TYR A 75 -13.18 4.96 24.00
CA TYR A 75 -12.33 4.97 22.81
C TYR A 75 -13.13 5.12 21.52
N LYS A 76 -14.28 4.47 21.37
CA LYS A 76 -15.15 4.64 20.19
C LYS A 76 -15.61 6.09 20.02
N ALA A 77 -15.88 6.79 21.12
CA ALA A 77 -16.22 8.21 21.11
C ALA A 77 -15.11 9.11 20.53
N LYS A 78 -13.84 8.66 20.52
CA LYS A 78 -12.71 9.38 19.90
C LYS A 78 -12.73 9.31 18.36
N GLY A 79 -13.71 8.62 17.77
CA GLY A 79 -13.93 8.54 16.33
C GLY A 79 -13.11 7.45 15.62
N PRO A 80 -12.89 7.60 14.30
CA PRO A 80 -12.11 6.65 13.52
C PRO A 80 -10.74 6.36 14.12
N ASN A 81 -10.22 5.15 13.89
CA ASN A 81 -8.95 4.66 14.43
C ASN A 81 -8.90 4.49 15.96
N TRP A 82 -10.04 4.37 16.65
CA TRP A 82 -10.07 4.12 18.09
C TRP A 82 -9.27 2.89 18.54
N GLN A 83 -9.20 1.84 17.70
CA GLN A 83 -8.38 0.65 17.94
C GLN A 83 -6.87 0.94 17.91
N SER A 84 -6.42 1.84 17.03
CA SER A 84 -5.00 2.27 17.02
C SER A 84 -4.68 3.12 18.25
N ARG A 85 -5.63 3.94 18.71
CA ARG A 85 -5.44 4.79 19.89
C ARG A 85 -5.29 3.95 21.17
N ILE A 86 -6.08 2.89 21.34
CA ILE A 86 -5.94 2.01 22.51
C ILE A 86 -4.61 1.24 22.47
N ASP A 87 -4.17 0.79 21.30
CA ASP A 87 -2.86 0.17 21.11
C ASP A 87 -1.70 1.13 21.47
N GLU A 88 -1.78 2.39 21.05
CA GLU A 88 -0.80 3.43 21.41
C GLU A 88 -0.72 3.66 22.93
N ASP A 89 -1.87 3.76 23.60
CA ASP A 89 -1.91 3.94 25.05
C ASP A 89 -1.34 2.71 25.80
N LEU A 90 -1.66 1.50 25.35
CA LEU A 90 -1.10 0.27 25.91
C LEU A 90 0.43 0.21 25.72
N ARG A 91 0.94 0.61 24.54
CA ARG A 91 2.39 0.67 24.30
C ARG A 91 3.06 1.70 25.20
N ARG A 92 2.47 2.89 25.36
CA ARG A 92 2.98 3.96 26.23
C ARG A 92 3.05 3.53 27.69
N ILE A 93 1.98 2.94 28.23
CA ILE A 93 1.91 2.50 29.63
C ILE A 93 2.96 1.42 29.91
N ASN A 94 3.14 0.49 28.98
CA ASN A 94 4.11 -0.61 29.10
C ASN A 94 5.52 -0.24 28.61
N LYS A 95 5.77 1.02 28.24
CA LYS A 95 7.06 1.50 27.70
C LYS A 95 7.56 0.68 26.49
N ILE A 96 6.63 0.19 25.67
CA ILE A 96 6.91 -0.55 24.44
C ILE A 96 7.21 0.44 23.32
N LYS A 97 8.45 0.40 22.81
CA LYS A 97 8.94 1.27 21.73
C LYS A 97 8.35 0.93 20.36
#